data_AF-A0A4U5MD98-F1
#
_entry.id   AF-A0A4U5MD98-F1
#
_cell.length_a   1.000
_cell.length_b   1.000
_cell.length_c   1.000
_cell.angle_alpha   90.00
_cell.angle_beta   90.00
_cell.angle_gamma   90.00
#
_symmetry.space_group_name_H-M   'P 1'
#
loop_
_entity.id
_entity.type
_entity.pdbx_description
1 polymer ?
#
loop_
_entity_poly.entity_id
_entity_poly.type
_entity_poly.pdbx_seq_one_letter_code
_entity_poly.pdbx_strand_id
1 'polypeptide(L)'
;MVSKITVALVAGLAVAAFALPVPTEQNEKEFFDVLPDEVKNFYNSLTEADVKVFSELQSQLQGKDDTQAYEIIKSKNPELAERTKTLYQAIYNKMNTLSAAPKKYLTDLVSALENFNDAQLKAIIQQGTQLPKEAKDEIVKVFPTFQNFFKV
;
A
#
# COMPACT_ATOMS: atom_id res chain seq x y z
N MET A 1 -0.74 11.41 19.59
CA MET A 1 0.58 10.96 19.11
C MET A 1 0.44 10.82 17.61
N VAL A 2 1.03 11.75 16.84
CA VAL A 2 0.84 11.86 15.38
C VAL A 2 1.56 10.69 14.73
N SER A 3 0.82 9.85 14.00
CA SER A 3 1.37 8.69 13.31
C SER A 3 2.37 9.15 12.26
N LYS A 4 3.52 8.49 12.25
CA LYS A 4 4.58 8.63 11.25
C LYS A 4 4.02 8.10 9.90
N ILE A 5 4.40 8.77 8.81
CA ILE A 5 3.84 8.71 7.45
C ILE A 5 4.63 7.79 6.48
N THR A 6 4.34 6.49 6.36
CA THR A 6 5.17 5.49 5.63
C THR A 6 5.13 5.46 4.10
N VAL A 7 6.18 5.99 3.49
CA VAL A 7 6.45 5.99 2.04
C VAL A 7 6.98 4.64 1.51
N ALA A 8 7.37 3.71 2.40
CA ALA A 8 8.01 2.43 2.03
C ALA A 8 7.08 1.44 1.31
N LEU A 9 5.77 1.43 1.62
CA LEU A 9 4.79 0.57 0.96
C LEU A 9 4.76 0.78 -0.56
N VAL A 10 4.85 2.05 -0.97
CA VAL A 10 4.68 2.45 -2.37
C VAL A 10 5.90 2.07 -3.20
N ALA A 11 7.10 2.18 -2.63
CA ALA A 11 8.32 1.71 -3.29
C ALA A 11 8.35 0.17 -3.41
N GLY A 12 7.86 -0.56 -2.39
CA GLY A 12 7.73 -2.02 -2.44
C GLY A 12 6.73 -2.49 -3.50
N LEU A 13 5.57 -1.84 -3.59
CA LEU A 13 4.55 -2.14 -4.60
C LEU A 13 5.01 -1.73 -6.01
N ALA A 14 5.74 -0.61 -6.17
CA ALA A 14 6.24 -0.15 -7.45
C ALA A 14 7.36 -1.05 -8.02
N VAL A 15 8.21 -1.64 -7.17
CA VAL A 15 9.26 -2.56 -7.65
C VAL A 15 8.69 -3.95 -7.95
N ALA A 16 7.77 -4.47 -7.11
CA ALA A 16 7.15 -5.78 -7.32
C ALA A 16 6.27 -5.82 -8.59
N ALA A 17 5.64 -4.71 -8.96
CA ALA A 17 4.72 -4.65 -10.07
C ALA A 17 5.34 -4.11 -11.38
N PHE A 18 6.66 -3.89 -11.46
CA PHE A 18 7.34 -3.52 -12.73
C PHE A 18 8.63 -4.32 -13.03
N ALA A 19 9.08 -5.20 -12.12
CA ALA A 19 9.86 -6.37 -12.53
C ALA A 19 9.02 -7.35 -13.36
N LEU A 20 7.71 -7.15 -13.40
CA LEU A 20 6.73 -7.88 -14.19
C LEU A 20 5.86 -6.84 -14.92
N PRO A 21 5.62 -6.96 -16.24
CA PRO A 21 4.59 -6.17 -16.92
C PRO A 21 3.25 -6.36 -16.19
N VAL A 22 2.32 -5.39 -16.30
CA VAL A 22 0.94 -5.47 -15.77
C VAL A 22 0.50 -6.93 -15.68
N PRO A 23 0.15 -7.43 -14.48
CA PRO A 23 -0.11 -8.84 -14.21
C PRO A 23 -0.75 -9.60 -15.37
N THR A 24 0.04 -10.44 -16.06
CA THR A 24 -0.47 -11.32 -17.12
C THR A 24 -0.86 -12.69 -16.58
N GLU A 25 -0.32 -13.06 -15.41
CA GLU A 25 -0.65 -14.27 -14.67
C GLU A 25 -1.86 -14.03 -13.75
N GLN A 26 -2.76 -15.01 -13.67
CA GLN A 26 -4.06 -14.89 -12.99
C GLN A 26 -3.95 -14.42 -11.53
N ASN A 27 -2.96 -14.93 -10.78
CA ASN A 27 -2.78 -14.64 -9.35
C ASN A 27 -2.33 -13.18 -9.08
N GLU A 28 -1.54 -12.62 -9.98
CA GLU A 28 -1.05 -11.24 -9.85
C GLU A 28 -2.16 -10.23 -10.17
N LYS A 29 -3.07 -10.60 -11.08
CA LYS A 29 -4.25 -9.81 -11.43
C LYS A 29 -5.24 -9.76 -10.27
N GLU A 30 -5.46 -10.89 -9.61
CA GLU A 30 -6.29 -10.97 -8.41
C GLU A 30 -5.75 -10.08 -7.28
N PHE A 31 -4.42 -10.02 -7.10
CA PHE A 31 -3.80 -9.10 -6.14
C PHE A 31 -3.97 -7.62 -6.54
N PHE A 32 -3.79 -7.29 -7.82
CA PHE A 32 -3.97 -5.92 -8.29
C PHE A 32 -5.41 -5.43 -8.16
N ASP A 33 -6.40 -6.28 -8.45
CA ASP A 33 -7.82 -5.94 -8.42
C ASP A 33 -8.33 -5.61 -7.00
N VAL A 34 -7.68 -6.14 -5.95
CA VAL A 34 -8.03 -5.83 -4.55
C VAL A 34 -7.39 -4.55 -4.02
N LEU A 35 -6.38 -3.99 -4.72
CA LEU A 35 -5.74 -2.74 -4.30
C LEU A 35 -6.73 -1.57 -4.30
N PRO A 36 -6.66 -0.65 -3.32
CA PRO A 36 -7.43 0.59 -3.33
C PRO A 36 -7.25 1.38 -4.63
N ASP A 37 -8.29 2.11 -5.03
CA ASP A 37 -8.25 2.91 -6.26
C ASP A 37 -7.13 3.95 -6.25
N GLU A 38 -6.78 4.50 -5.08
CA GLU A 38 -5.63 5.39 -4.93
C GLU A 38 -4.32 4.72 -5.36
N VAL A 39 -4.12 3.46 -4.95
CA VAL A 39 -2.91 2.69 -5.26
C VAL A 39 -2.89 2.36 -6.74
N LYS A 40 -4.02 1.91 -7.30
CA LYS A 40 -4.13 1.62 -8.74
C LYS A 40 -3.91 2.86 -9.60
N ASN A 41 -4.47 4.00 -9.21
CA ASN A 41 -4.27 5.27 -9.91
C ASN A 41 -2.82 5.75 -9.82
N PHE A 42 -2.19 5.64 -8.66
CA PHE A 42 -0.77 5.94 -8.51
C PHE A 42 0.07 5.04 -9.42
N TYR A 43 -0.16 3.73 -9.37
CA TYR A 43 0.53 2.76 -10.21
C TYR A 43 0.39 3.08 -11.71
N ASN A 44 -0.84 3.35 -12.18
CA ASN A 44 -1.12 3.72 -13.56
C ASN A 44 -0.51 5.06 -13.99
N SER A 45 -0.18 5.93 -13.02
CA SER A 45 0.50 7.20 -13.28
C SER A 45 2.02 7.09 -13.34
N LEU A 46 2.61 5.94 -12.96
CA LEU A 46 4.06 5.77 -12.97
C LEU A 46 4.58 5.66 -14.40
N THR A 47 5.62 6.44 -14.69
CA THR A 47 6.38 6.32 -15.94
C THR A 47 7.52 5.31 -15.80
N GLU A 48 8.09 4.85 -16.91
CA GLU A 48 9.30 4.01 -16.88
C GLU A 48 10.46 4.68 -16.11
N ALA A 49 10.56 6.01 -16.19
CA ALA A 49 11.55 6.77 -15.44
C ALA A 49 11.28 6.72 -13.93
N ASP A 50 10.02 6.84 -13.50
CA ASP A 50 9.65 6.73 -12.09
C ASP A 50 9.99 5.35 -11.53
N VAL A 51 9.68 4.29 -12.30
CA VAL A 51 9.99 2.90 -11.94
C VAL A 51 11.50 2.69 -11.80
N LYS A 52 12.27 3.24 -12.73
CA LYS A 52 13.74 3.17 -12.67
C LYS A 52 14.28 3.86 -11.41
N VAL A 53 13.73 5.01 -11.05
CA VAL A 53 14.09 5.71 -9.79
C VAL A 53 13.80 4.81 -8.58
N PHE A 54 12.63 4.17 -8.50
CA PHE A 54 12.34 3.25 -7.40
C PHE A 54 13.27 2.04 -7.36
N SER A 55 13.61 1.47 -8.51
CA SER A 55 14.53 0.32 -8.60
C SER A 55 15.95 0.69 -8.15
N GLU A 56 16.45 1.87 -8.54
CA GLU A 56 17.75 2.38 -8.09
C GLU A 56 17.79 2.65 -6.58
N LEU A 57 16.65 3.05 -6.00
CA LEU A 57 16.54 3.43 -4.60
C LEU A 57 16.12 2.27 -3.69
N GLN A 58 15.75 1.11 -4.22
CA GLN A 58 15.20 -0.02 -3.44
C GLN A 58 16.03 -0.35 -2.19
N SER A 59 17.34 -0.57 -2.35
CA SER A 59 18.24 -0.90 -1.23
C SER A 59 18.41 0.26 -0.24
N GLN A 60 18.21 1.51 -0.67
CA GLN A 60 18.30 2.69 0.20
C GLN A 60 17.01 2.90 1.00
N LEU A 61 15.87 2.49 0.43
CA LEU A 61 14.54 2.60 1.02
C LEU A 61 14.24 1.48 2.02
N GLN A 62 14.93 0.34 1.91
CA GLN A 62 14.73 -0.77 2.83
C GLN A 62 15.03 -0.38 4.28
N GLY A 63 14.08 -0.65 5.18
CA GLY A 63 14.21 -0.35 6.61
C GLY A 63 14.20 1.14 6.96
N LYS A 64 13.84 2.02 6.01
CA LYS A 64 13.67 3.45 6.25
C LYS A 64 12.25 3.76 6.67
N ASP A 65 12.13 4.72 7.57
CA ASP A 65 10.84 5.38 7.77
C ASP A 65 10.53 6.27 6.55
N ASP A 66 9.28 6.28 6.11
CA ASP A 66 8.47 7.50 6.02
C ASP A 66 9.17 8.78 5.56
N THR A 67 9.78 9.49 6.53
CA THR A 67 10.42 10.78 6.33
C THR A 67 11.73 10.57 5.60
N GLN A 68 12.50 9.56 6.00
CA GLN A 68 13.74 9.18 5.33
C GLN A 68 13.47 8.75 3.88
N ALA A 69 12.43 7.93 3.65
CA ALA A 69 12.05 7.44 2.34
C ALA A 69 11.59 8.58 1.42
N TYR A 70 10.79 9.52 1.93
CA TYR A 70 10.42 10.73 1.18
C TYR A 70 11.65 11.55 0.76
N GLU A 71 12.59 11.82 1.69
CA GLU A 71 13.80 12.59 1.38
C GLU A 71 14.72 11.84 0.40
N ILE A 72 14.83 10.51 0.51
CA ILE A 72 15.60 9.69 -0.43
C ILE A 72 15.01 9.79 -1.85
N ILE A 73 13.70 9.61 -2.01
CA ILE A 73 13.04 9.73 -3.33
C ILE A 73 13.19 11.15 -3.85
N LYS A 74 12.94 12.16 -3.00
CA LYS A 74 13.00 13.58 -3.37
C LYS A 74 14.38 13.98 -3.87
N SER A 75 15.45 13.40 -3.32
CA SER A 75 16.82 13.67 -3.76
C SER A 75 17.07 13.29 -5.22
N LYS A 76 16.32 12.33 -5.77
CA LYS A 76 16.40 11.92 -7.18
C LYS A 76 15.26 12.46 -8.03
N ASN A 77 14.03 12.46 -7.51
CA ASN A 77 12.83 12.86 -8.22
C ASN A 77 11.83 13.51 -7.23
N PRO A 78 11.86 14.86 -7.09
CA PRO A 78 10.96 15.59 -6.21
C PRO A 78 9.48 15.39 -6.52
N GLU A 79 9.12 15.30 -7.80
CA GLU A 79 7.74 15.11 -8.23
C GLU A 79 7.21 13.73 -7.81
N LEU A 80 8.02 12.68 -8.01
CA LEU A 80 7.69 11.33 -7.58
C LEU A 80 7.54 11.24 -6.05
N ALA A 81 8.39 11.96 -5.30
CA ALA A 81 8.29 12.02 -3.84
C ALA A 81 6.96 12.65 -3.38
N GLU A 82 6.53 13.75 -4.00
CA GLU A 82 5.24 14.38 -3.69
C GLU A 82 4.05 13.53 -4.08
N ARG A 83 4.09 12.87 -5.25
CA ARG A 83 3.04 11.92 -5.67
C ARG A 83 2.93 10.76 -4.68
N THR A 84 4.07 10.22 -4.24
CA THR A 84 4.12 9.11 -3.27
C THR A 84 3.56 9.53 -1.91
N LYS A 85 3.96 10.71 -1.42
CA LYS A 85 3.40 11.29 -0.18
C LYS A 85 1.90 11.53 -0.28
N THR A 86 1.43 12.03 -1.41
CA THR A 86 0.00 12.28 -1.67
C THR A 86 -0.81 10.99 -1.62
N LEU A 87 -0.33 9.91 -2.26
CA LEU A 87 -0.94 8.58 -2.18
C LEU A 87 -1.06 8.13 -0.72
N TYR A 88 0.04 8.18 0.03
CA TYR A 88 0.04 7.73 1.42
C TYR A 88 -0.95 8.53 2.27
N GLN A 89 -0.95 9.86 2.14
CA GLN A 89 -1.88 10.73 2.86
C GLN A 89 -3.33 10.39 2.53
N ALA A 90 -3.67 10.11 1.26
CA ALA A 90 -5.02 9.73 0.86
C ALA A 90 -5.48 8.44 1.55
N ILE A 91 -4.65 7.39 1.56
CA ILE A 91 -4.94 6.11 2.22
C ILE A 91 -5.08 6.31 3.73
N TYR A 92 -4.10 7.00 4.35
CA TYR A 92 -4.08 7.19 5.80
C TYR A 92 -5.26 8.03 6.29
N ASN A 93 -5.64 9.08 5.55
CA ASN A 93 -6.80 9.90 5.85
C ASN A 93 -8.09 9.08 5.81
N LYS A 94 -8.25 8.21 4.80
CA LYS A 94 -9.35 7.26 4.74
C LYS A 94 -9.37 6.31 5.94
N MET A 95 -8.24 5.70 6.28
CA MET A 95 -8.13 4.82 7.45
C MET A 95 -8.46 5.53 8.78
N ASN A 96 -8.14 6.83 8.89
CA ASN A 96 -8.46 7.61 10.08
C ASN A 96 -9.96 7.86 10.29
N THR A 97 -10.79 7.67 9.27
CA THR A 97 -12.25 7.77 9.38
C THR A 97 -12.88 6.52 10.01
N LEU A 98 -12.13 5.41 10.08
CA LEU A 98 -12.62 4.14 10.59
C LEU A 98 -12.65 4.08 12.11
N SER A 99 -13.58 3.31 12.64
CA SER A 99 -13.64 2.90 14.04
C SER A 99 -12.44 2.04 14.43
N ALA A 100 -12.20 1.88 15.73
CA ALA A 100 -10.94 1.34 16.26
C ALA A 100 -10.56 -0.05 15.71
N ALA A 101 -11.52 -0.98 15.61
CA ALA A 101 -11.26 -2.34 15.14
C ALA A 101 -10.88 -2.41 13.65
N PRO A 102 -11.69 -1.90 12.69
CA PRO A 102 -11.32 -1.89 11.28
C PRO A 102 -10.08 -1.03 10.99
N LYS A 103 -9.89 0.08 11.71
CA LYS A 103 -8.67 0.88 11.63
C LYS A 103 -7.45 0.06 12.02
N LYS A 104 -7.50 -0.63 13.16
CA LYS A 104 -6.38 -1.46 13.63
C LYS A 104 -6.04 -2.54 12.61
N TYR A 105 -7.06 -3.23 12.09
CA TYR A 105 -6.86 -4.26 11.07
C TYR A 105 -6.12 -3.74 9.84
N LEU A 106 -6.55 -2.60 9.27
CA LEU A 106 -5.88 -2.01 8.11
C LEU A 106 -4.47 -1.49 8.45
N THR A 107 -4.26 -0.95 9.66
CA THR A 107 -2.93 -0.55 10.11
C THR A 107 -1.97 -1.74 10.21
N ASP A 108 -2.43 -2.86 10.78
CA ASP A 108 -1.63 -4.08 10.85
C ASP A 108 -1.31 -4.59 9.43
N LEU A 109 -2.30 -4.59 8.53
CA LEU A 109 -2.15 -5.03 7.14
C LEU A 109 -1.09 -4.20 6.39
N VAL A 110 -1.20 -2.87 6.47
CA VAL A 110 -0.25 -1.93 5.88
C VAL A 110 1.15 -2.14 6.46
N SER A 111 1.25 -2.30 7.78
CA SER A 111 2.54 -2.55 8.45
C SER A 111 3.20 -3.86 8.00
N ALA A 112 2.43 -4.94 7.81
CA ALA A 112 2.97 -6.20 7.32
C ALA A 112 3.49 -6.09 5.87
N LEU A 113 2.80 -5.33 5.02
CA LEU A 113 3.23 -5.06 3.65
C LEU A 113 4.49 -4.19 3.62
N GLU A 114 4.57 -3.14 4.43
CA GLU A 114 5.74 -2.26 4.53
C GLU A 114 7.01 -2.99 4.99
N ASN A 115 6.85 -3.98 5.86
CA ASN A 115 7.96 -4.76 6.41
C ASN A 115 8.27 -6.02 5.58
N PHE A 116 7.57 -6.26 4.46
CA PHE A 116 7.69 -7.50 3.68
C PHE A 116 7.60 -8.76 4.55
N ASN A 117 6.70 -8.75 5.55
CA ASN A 117 6.56 -9.84 6.50
C ASN A 117 5.45 -10.80 6.07
N ASP A 118 5.80 -11.78 5.23
CA ASP A 118 4.86 -12.75 4.66
C ASP A 118 4.07 -13.53 5.72
N ALA A 119 4.72 -13.92 6.81
CA ALA A 119 4.07 -14.68 7.87
C ALA A 119 3.00 -13.84 8.58
N GLN A 120 3.33 -12.59 8.88
CA GLN A 120 2.40 -11.62 9.48
C GLN A 120 1.28 -11.27 8.50
N LEU A 121 1.59 -11.06 7.22
CA LEU A 121 0.63 -10.77 6.18
C LEU A 121 -0.41 -11.88 6.06
N LYS A 122 0.02 -13.15 6.00
CA LYS A 122 -0.89 -14.31 5.97
C LYS A 122 -1.80 -14.37 7.20
N ALA A 123 -1.24 -14.12 8.39
CA ALA A 123 -2.01 -14.11 9.63
C ALA A 123 -3.07 -13.00 9.64
N ILE A 124 -2.72 -11.80 9.14
CA ILE A 124 -3.66 -10.68 9.05
C ILE A 124 -4.75 -10.96 8.01
N ILE A 125 -4.41 -11.48 6.83
CA ILE A 125 -5.41 -11.88 5.82
C ILE A 125 -6.43 -12.85 6.43
N GLN A 126 -5.97 -13.84 7.21
CA GLN A 126 -6.85 -14.76 7.92
C GLN A 126 -7.71 -14.06 9.00
N GLN A 127 -7.16 -13.10 9.75
CA GLN A 127 -7.95 -12.29 10.69
C GLN A 127 -9.05 -11.50 9.97
N GLY A 128 -8.78 -11.04 8.74
CA GLY A 128 -9.73 -10.35 7.89
C GLY A 128 -11.00 -11.17 7.63
N THR A 129 -10.88 -12.49 7.47
CA THR A 129 -12.04 -13.38 7.28
C THR A 129 -12.91 -13.49 8.53
N GLN A 130 -12.32 -13.29 9.71
CA GLN A 130 -12.98 -13.38 11.03
C GLN A 130 -13.53 -12.03 11.53
N LEU A 131 -13.30 -10.92 10.81
CA LEU A 131 -13.85 -9.63 11.20
C LEU A 131 -15.39 -9.67 11.26
N PRO A 132 -16.03 -9.02 12.26
CA PRO A 132 -17.46 -8.82 12.29
C PRO A 132 -17.94 -8.16 10.99
N LYS A 133 -19.18 -8.47 10.59
CA LYS A 133 -19.76 -7.94 9.34
C LYS A 133 -19.73 -6.41 9.33
N GLU A 134 -20.04 -5.79 10.46
CA GLU A 134 -20.06 -4.34 10.61
C GLU A 134 -18.68 -3.72 10.35
N ALA A 135 -17.61 -4.37 10.81
CA ALA A 135 -16.24 -3.92 10.56
C ALA A 135 -15.84 -4.08 9.09
N LYS A 136 -16.24 -5.19 8.44
CA LYS A 136 -16.03 -5.40 6.99
C LYS A 136 -16.79 -4.37 6.17
N ASP A 137 -18.06 -4.11 6.49
CA ASP A 137 -18.91 -3.13 5.81
C ASP A 137 -18.32 -1.71 5.94
N GLU A 138 -17.78 -1.36 7.11
CA GLU A 138 -17.11 -0.07 7.33
C GLU A 138 -15.84 0.06 6.47
N ILE A 139 -15.01 -0.98 6.40
CA ILE A 139 -13.83 -1.00 5.52
C ILE A 139 -14.25 -0.86 4.06
N VAL A 140 -15.24 -1.63 3.60
CA VAL A 140 -15.72 -1.60 2.21
C VAL A 140 -16.30 -0.23 1.85
N LYS A 141 -16.98 0.44 2.78
CA LYS A 141 -17.49 1.79 2.55
C LYS A 141 -16.38 2.80 2.24
N VAL A 142 -15.22 2.65 2.88
CA VAL A 142 -14.06 3.55 2.70
C VAL A 142 -13.16 3.10 1.54
N PHE A 143 -13.02 1.78 1.36
CA PHE A 143 -12.22 1.13 0.34
C PHE A 143 -13.05 0.06 -0.38
N PRO A 144 -13.85 0.44 -1.40
CA PRO A 144 -14.78 -0.48 -2.07
C PRO A 144 -14.13 -1.74 -2.66
N THR A 145 -12.85 -1.67 -3.03
CA THR A 145 -12.08 -2.80 -3.58
C THR A 145 -11.93 -3.96 -2.60
N PHE A 146 -11.98 -3.69 -1.29
CA PHE A 146 -11.97 -4.72 -0.26
C PHE A 146 -13.24 -5.59 -0.28
N GLN A 147 -14.29 -5.19 -0.99
CA GLN A 147 -15.47 -6.04 -1.17
C GLN A 147 -15.09 -7.36 -1.85
N ASN A 148 -14.14 -7.33 -2.80
CA ASN A 148 -13.66 -8.55 -3.45
C ASN A 148 -12.71 -9.31 -2.53
N PHE A 149 -11.85 -8.61 -1.80
CA PHE A 149 -10.94 -9.21 -0.83
C PHE A 149 -11.67 -10.03 0.25
N PHE A 150 -12.80 -9.55 0.77
CA PHE A 150 -13.56 -10.28 1.80
C PHE A 150 -14.49 -11.39 1.28
N LYS A 151 -14.59 -11.56 -0.05
CA LYS A 151 -15.36 -12.65 -0.69
C LYS A 151 -14.50 -13.90 -0.94
N VAL A 152 -13.17 -13.73 -0.95
CA VAL A 152 -12.17 -14.81 -1.05
C VAL A 152 -12.03 -15.49 0.30
#